data_AF-A0A2A4Q793-F1
#
_entry.id   AF-A0A2A4Q793-F1
#
_cell.length_a   1.000
_cell.length_b   1.000
_cell.length_c   1.000
_cell.angle_alpha   90.00
_cell.angle_beta   90.00
_cell.angle_gamma   90.00
#
_symmetry.space_group_name_H-M   'P 1'
#
loop_
_entity.id
_entity.type
_entity.pdbx_description
1 polymer ?
#
loop_
_entity_poly.entity_id
_entity_poly.type
_entity_poly.pdbx_seq_one_letter_code
_entity_poly.pdbx_strand_id
1 'polypeptide(L)'
;MKSEVSDILDIIKEHDMVLASGHVSPAEAITLFRGAKNKGITRMIATHPGGIATMDEHLEMASLGAYLEHTFLSCMPDKARLSVPELVATLRELGTEQCVVTTDFGQWMNPPAAEGMRMAIAALLGAGMEASEVATLVKGNPNQLIN
;
A
#
# COMPACT_ATOMS: atom_id res chain seq x y z
N MET A 1 -7.72 -7.92 -19.68
CA MET A 1 -8.68 -7.93 -18.55
C MET A 1 -9.91 -8.70 -18.99
N LYS A 2 -10.37 -9.69 -18.20
CA LYS A 2 -11.57 -10.47 -18.55
C LYS A 2 -12.84 -9.62 -18.33
N SER A 3 -13.95 -9.99 -18.95
CA SER A 3 -15.23 -9.26 -18.84
C SER A 3 -15.72 -9.17 -17.41
N GLU A 4 -15.58 -10.24 -16.63
CA GLU A 4 -16.04 -10.31 -15.24
C GLU A 4 -15.32 -9.27 -14.35
N VAL A 5 -14.06 -8.94 -14.66
CA VAL A 5 -13.31 -7.90 -13.94
C VAL A 5 -13.85 -6.51 -14.28
N SER A 6 -14.29 -6.27 -15.52
CA SER A 6 -14.95 -5.02 -15.87
C SER A 6 -16.25 -4.84 -15.10
N ASP A 7 -17.05 -5.90 -14.98
CA ASP A 7 -18.32 -5.86 -14.24
C ASP A 7 -18.07 -5.56 -12.74
N ILE A 8 -17.02 -6.12 -12.14
CA ILE A 8 -16.59 -5.79 -10.78
C ILE A 8 -16.18 -4.31 -10.65
N LEU A 9 -15.46 -3.76 -11.63
CA LEU A 9 -15.10 -2.34 -11.61
C LEU A 9 -16.34 -1.44 -11.72
N ASP A 10 -17.36 -1.85 -12.47
CA ASP A 10 -18.62 -1.11 -12.55
C ASP A 10 -19.33 -1.07 -11.19
N ILE A 11 -19.36 -2.20 -10.46
CA ILE A 11 -19.89 -2.26 -9.08
C ILE A 11 -19.08 -1.35 -8.14
N ILE A 12 -17.74 -1.40 -8.22
CA ILE A 12 -16.86 -0.56 -7.41
C ILE A 12 -17.13 0.92 -7.67
N LYS A 13 -17.33 1.30 -8.94
CA LYS A 13 -17.64 2.68 -9.31
C LYS A 13 -19.02 3.12 -8.81
N GLU A 14 -20.03 2.27 -8.97
CA GLU A 14 -21.41 2.54 -8.56
C GLU A 14 -21.51 2.77 -7.05
N HIS A 15 -20.77 2.00 -6.26
CA HIS A 15 -20.81 2.08 -4.80
C HIS A 15 -19.71 2.93 -4.18
N ASP A 16 -18.90 3.61 -5.01
CA ASP A 16 -17.72 4.36 -4.56
C ASP A 16 -16.91 3.53 -3.54
N MET A 17 -16.43 2.36 -3.98
CA MET A 17 -15.64 1.44 -3.16
C MET A 17 -14.14 1.69 -3.35
N VAL A 18 -13.34 1.21 -2.40
CA VAL A 18 -11.88 1.16 -2.55
C VAL A 18 -11.51 -0.11 -3.31
N LEU A 19 -10.76 0.03 -4.40
CA LEU A 19 -10.20 -1.10 -5.14
C LEU A 19 -8.81 -1.45 -4.58
N ALA A 20 -8.68 -2.65 -4.02
CA ALA A 20 -7.40 -3.25 -3.66
C ALA A 20 -6.96 -4.25 -4.74
N SER A 21 -5.67 -4.26 -5.11
CA SER A 21 -5.16 -5.24 -6.08
C SER A 21 -5.17 -6.67 -5.54
N GLY A 22 -5.07 -6.85 -4.22
CA GLY A 22 -4.77 -8.14 -3.63
C GLY A 22 -3.43 -8.69 -4.14
N HIS A 23 -3.29 -10.02 -4.18
CA HIS A 23 -2.05 -10.72 -4.54
C HIS A 23 -1.92 -11.03 -6.04
N VAL A 24 -2.56 -10.27 -6.94
CA VAL A 24 -2.33 -10.41 -8.38
C VAL A 24 -0.91 -9.97 -8.73
N SER A 25 -0.40 -10.39 -9.90
CA SER A 25 0.93 -9.96 -10.33
C SER A 25 1.01 -8.44 -10.56
N PRO A 26 2.20 -7.81 -10.50
CA PRO A 26 2.35 -6.38 -10.76
C PRO A 26 1.77 -5.95 -12.12
N ALA A 27 2.02 -6.72 -13.18
CA ALA A 27 1.47 -6.46 -14.51
C ALA A 27 -0.08 -6.52 -14.55
N GLU A 28 -0.68 -7.46 -13.81
CA GLU A 28 -2.13 -7.55 -13.66
C GLU A 28 -2.69 -6.38 -12.85
N ALA A 29 -2.02 -5.97 -11.77
CA ALA A 29 -2.39 -4.82 -10.95
C ALA A 29 -2.37 -3.53 -11.77
N ILE A 30 -1.31 -3.29 -12.57
CA ILE A 30 -1.21 -2.15 -13.48
C ILE A 30 -2.36 -2.16 -14.50
N THR A 31 -2.64 -3.33 -15.10
CA THR A 31 -3.75 -3.49 -16.06
C THR A 31 -5.11 -3.17 -15.40
N LEU A 32 -5.29 -3.65 -14.16
CA LEU A 32 -6.48 -3.43 -13.35
C LEU A 32 -6.67 -1.95 -13.01
N PHE A 33 -5.64 -1.29 -12.47
CA PHE A 33 -5.69 0.14 -12.12
C PHE A 33 -5.88 1.04 -13.34
N ARG A 34 -5.29 0.68 -14.49
CA ARG A 34 -5.55 1.40 -15.76
C ARG A 34 -7.02 1.29 -16.18
N GLY A 35 -7.60 0.09 -16.09
CA GLY A 35 -9.03 -0.13 -16.33
C GLY A 35 -9.92 0.65 -15.35
N ALA A 36 -9.56 0.65 -14.08
CA ALA A 36 -10.27 1.36 -13.02
C ALA A 36 -10.26 2.88 -13.23
N LYS A 37 -9.07 3.45 -13.51
CA LYS A 37 -8.90 4.88 -13.83
C LYS A 37 -9.75 5.29 -15.04
N ASN A 38 -9.78 4.47 -16.09
CA ASN A 38 -10.59 4.74 -17.29
C ASN A 38 -12.10 4.76 -17.00
N LYS A 39 -12.55 4.01 -15.98
CA LYS A 39 -13.95 4.04 -15.49
C LYS A 39 -14.19 5.14 -14.43
N GLY A 40 -13.18 5.97 -14.15
CA GLY A 40 -13.28 7.06 -13.18
C GLY A 40 -13.29 6.61 -11.71
N ILE A 41 -12.74 5.42 -11.41
CA ILE A 41 -12.47 4.99 -10.04
C ILE A 41 -11.21 5.71 -9.56
N THR A 42 -11.29 6.35 -8.40
CA THR A 42 -10.22 7.20 -7.86
C THR A 42 -9.60 6.66 -6.57
N ARG A 43 -10.25 5.68 -5.91
CA ARG A 43 -9.82 5.13 -4.63
C ARG A 43 -9.22 3.75 -4.84
N MET A 44 -7.89 3.69 -4.93
CA MET A 44 -7.15 2.50 -5.29
C MET A 44 -5.94 2.29 -4.37
N ILE A 45 -5.63 1.02 -4.07
CA ILE A 45 -4.45 0.63 -3.30
C ILE A 45 -3.79 -0.61 -3.90
N ALA A 46 -2.49 -0.52 -4.15
CA ALA A 46 -1.64 -1.64 -4.49
C ALA A 46 -1.29 -2.39 -3.21
N THR A 47 -1.80 -3.60 -3.07
CA THR A 47 -1.63 -4.45 -1.90
C THR A 47 -0.18 -4.95 -1.83
N HIS A 48 0.56 -4.35 -0.90
CA HIS A 48 1.98 -4.53 -0.59
C HIS A 48 2.88 -5.04 -1.74
N PRO A 49 3.09 -4.26 -2.82
CA PRO A 49 3.88 -4.68 -3.98
C PRO A 49 5.40 -4.82 -3.71
N GLY A 50 5.86 -4.47 -2.51
CA GLY A 50 7.25 -4.56 -2.10
C GLY A 50 7.83 -5.98 -2.22
N GLY A 51 8.98 -6.10 -2.87
CA GLY A 51 9.70 -7.37 -3.08
C GLY A 51 9.15 -8.25 -4.21
N ILE A 52 8.07 -7.84 -4.89
CA ILE A 52 7.56 -8.51 -6.09
C ILE A 52 7.53 -7.59 -7.32
N ALA A 53 7.31 -6.29 -7.12
CA ALA A 53 7.32 -5.28 -8.17
C ALA A 53 8.66 -4.54 -8.21
N THR A 54 9.06 -4.13 -9.42
CA THR A 54 10.18 -3.23 -9.67
C THR A 54 9.84 -1.78 -9.28
N MET A 55 10.85 -0.91 -9.14
CA MET A 55 10.61 0.52 -8.86
C MET A 55 9.75 1.18 -9.95
N ASP A 56 9.99 0.87 -11.23
CA ASP A 56 9.20 1.39 -12.35
C ASP A 56 7.73 0.98 -12.25
N GLU A 57 7.44 -0.25 -11.83
CA GLU A 57 6.08 -0.73 -11.61
C GLU A 57 5.40 -0.04 -10.42
N HIS A 58 6.14 0.26 -9.35
CA HIS A 58 5.62 1.06 -8.23
C HIS A 58 5.23 2.46 -8.72
N LEU A 59 6.12 3.13 -9.46
CA LEU A 59 5.87 4.44 -10.02
C LEU A 59 4.70 4.43 -11.03
N GLU A 60 4.57 3.38 -11.84
CA GLU A 60 3.44 3.24 -12.75
C GLU A 60 2.12 3.08 -11.98
N MET A 61 2.05 2.21 -10.97
CA MET A 61 0.87 2.06 -10.11
C MET A 61 0.49 3.39 -9.43
N ALA A 62 1.46 4.12 -8.88
CA ALA A 62 1.25 5.44 -8.29
C ALA A 62 0.74 6.46 -9.33
N SER A 63 1.29 6.48 -10.55
CA SER A 63 0.83 7.38 -11.63
C SER A 63 -0.62 7.13 -12.08
N LEU A 64 -1.11 5.90 -11.85
CA LEU A 64 -2.50 5.54 -12.09
C LEU A 64 -3.43 6.01 -10.97
N GLY A 65 -2.89 6.49 -9.85
CA GLY A 65 -3.62 7.01 -8.70
C GLY A 65 -3.81 5.98 -7.58
N ALA A 66 -3.06 4.87 -7.60
CA ALA A 66 -3.10 3.89 -6.52
C ALA A 66 -2.10 4.27 -5.42
N TYR A 67 -2.55 4.20 -4.16
CA TYR A 67 -1.62 4.21 -3.02
C TYR A 67 -0.78 2.93 -3.00
N LEU A 68 0.49 3.05 -2.63
CA LEU A 68 1.41 1.93 -2.50
C LEU A 68 1.45 1.48 -1.04
N GLU A 69 0.95 0.29 -0.74
CA GLU A 69 1.00 -0.25 0.62
C GLU A 69 2.42 -0.78 0.93
N HIS A 70 2.89 -0.52 2.14
CA HIS A 70 4.11 -1.11 2.69
C HIS A 70 3.80 -1.69 4.08
N THR A 71 4.03 -3.00 4.23
CA THR A 71 3.69 -3.71 5.46
C THR A 71 4.89 -3.78 6.39
N PHE A 72 4.68 -3.49 7.67
CA PHE A 72 5.72 -3.62 8.69
C PHE A 72 6.17 -5.08 8.89
N LEU A 73 5.36 -6.06 8.47
CA LEU A 73 5.76 -7.46 8.36
C LEU A 73 7.07 -7.66 7.60
N SER A 74 7.35 -6.83 6.59
CA SER A 74 8.61 -6.92 5.82
C SER A 74 9.86 -6.66 6.67
N CYS A 75 9.71 -5.96 7.81
CA CYS A 75 10.77 -5.66 8.77
C CYS A 75 10.85 -6.64 9.95
N MET A 76 9.93 -7.60 10.03
CA MET A 76 9.91 -8.58 11.11
C MET A 76 10.96 -9.68 10.89
N PRO A 77 11.57 -10.25 11.96
CA PRO A 77 12.64 -11.24 11.83
C PRO A 77 12.29 -12.47 10.98
N ASP A 78 11.03 -12.92 10.97
CA ASP A 78 10.59 -14.07 10.17
C ASP A 78 10.63 -13.82 8.66
N LYS A 79 10.39 -12.57 8.23
CA LYS A 79 10.46 -12.19 6.81
C LYS A 79 11.80 -11.59 6.45
N ALA A 80 12.33 -10.71 7.31
CA ALA A 80 13.60 -9.99 7.20
C ALA A 80 13.91 -9.51 5.77
N ARG A 81 12.88 -9.02 5.07
CA ARG A 81 12.99 -8.59 3.67
C ARG A 81 13.60 -7.19 3.56
N LEU A 82 13.33 -6.35 4.55
CA LEU A 82 13.80 -4.97 4.62
C LEU A 82 14.20 -4.63 6.05
N SER A 83 15.31 -3.91 6.21
CA SER A 83 15.57 -3.14 7.43
C SER A 83 14.65 -1.92 7.49
N VAL A 84 14.42 -1.38 8.70
CA VAL A 84 13.62 -0.16 8.86
C VAL A 84 14.22 1.03 8.10
N PRO A 85 15.55 1.28 8.09
CA PRO A 85 16.13 2.33 7.26
C PRO A 85 15.89 2.16 5.77
N GLU A 86 15.93 0.92 5.25
CA GLU A 86 15.61 0.66 3.83
C GLU A 86 14.14 0.94 3.53
N LEU A 87 13.22 0.56 4.41
CA LEU A 87 11.80 0.92 4.28
C LEU A 87 11.62 2.45 4.25
N VAL A 88 12.27 3.18 5.15
CA VAL A 88 12.22 4.67 5.17
C VAL A 88 12.77 5.25 3.87
N ALA A 89 13.87 4.72 3.34
CA ALA A 89 14.45 5.17 2.07
C ALA A 89 13.46 4.94 0.92
N THR A 90 12.85 3.76 0.83
CA THR A 90 11.83 3.44 -0.19
C THR A 90 10.61 4.34 -0.09
N LEU A 91 10.07 4.57 1.11
CA LEU A 91 8.92 5.45 1.33
C LEU A 91 9.20 6.90 0.89
N ARG A 92 10.42 7.39 1.11
CA ARG A 92 10.84 8.73 0.68
C ARG A 92 11.10 8.82 -0.83
N GLU A 93 11.67 7.77 -1.42
CA GLU A 93 11.90 7.69 -2.87
C GLU A 93 10.58 7.69 -3.65
N LEU A 94 9.57 6.97 -3.17
CA LEU A 94 8.24 6.89 -3.79
C LEU A 94 7.35 8.12 -3.50
N GLY A 95 7.69 8.91 -2.47
CA GLY A 95 6.86 9.99 -1.96
C GLY A 95 5.87 9.50 -0.89
N THR A 96 6.01 10.02 0.33
CA THR A 96 5.20 9.58 1.48
C THR A 96 3.70 9.78 1.28
N GLU A 97 3.30 10.75 0.47
CA GLU A 97 1.92 11.06 0.09
C GLU A 97 1.29 10.03 -0.84
N GLN A 98 2.09 9.16 -1.48
CA GLN A 98 1.61 8.04 -2.31
C GLN A 98 1.68 6.70 -1.59
N CYS A 99 2.21 6.65 -0.36
CA CYS A 99 2.41 5.40 0.38
C CYS A 99 1.45 5.25 1.56
N VAL A 100 1.11 4.01 1.89
CA VAL A 100 0.38 3.66 3.12
C VAL A 100 1.20 2.65 3.89
N VAL A 101 1.37 2.85 5.20
CA VAL A 101 2.02 1.84 6.05
C VAL A 101 0.96 1.05 6.82
N THR A 102 0.97 -0.26 6.64
CA THR A 102 0.13 -1.22 7.36
C THR A 102 1.01 -2.23 8.10
N THR A 103 0.40 -3.17 8.82
CA THR A 103 1.16 -4.19 9.56
C THR A 103 1.27 -5.50 8.80
N ASP A 104 0.19 -5.95 8.16
CA ASP A 104 -0.03 -7.34 7.72
C ASP A 104 0.17 -8.35 8.88
N PHE A 105 -0.25 -7.96 10.08
CA PHE A 105 -0.22 -8.79 11.29
C PHE A 105 -1.59 -9.42 11.55
N GLY A 106 -1.68 -10.25 12.59
CA GLY A 106 -2.88 -11.00 12.97
C GLY A 106 -2.72 -12.51 12.81
N GLN A 107 -1.61 -12.95 12.22
CA GLN A 107 -1.18 -14.35 12.26
C GLN A 107 -0.64 -14.66 13.67
N TRP A 108 -0.83 -15.91 14.13
CA TRP A 108 -0.50 -16.35 15.49
C TRP A 108 0.97 -16.14 15.90
N MET A 109 1.88 -16.07 14.92
CA MET A 109 3.31 -15.88 15.12
C MET A 109 3.75 -14.41 15.22
N ASN A 110 2.87 -13.47 14.84
CA ASN A 110 3.13 -12.04 14.90
C ASN A 110 2.39 -11.39 16.07
N PRO A 111 2.87 -10.24 16.58
CA PRO A 111 2.12 -9.46 17.56
C PRO A 111 0.70 -9.13 17.08
N PRO A 112 -0.25 -8.86 17.99
CA PRO A 112 -1.56 -8.33 17.62
C PRO A 112 -1.42 -7.08 16.74
N ALA A 113 -2.31 -6.91 15.76
CA ALA A 113 -2.21 -5.82 14.78
C ALA A 113 -2.10 -4.42 15.40
N ALA A 114 -2.79 -4.17 16.51
CA ALA A 114 -2.69 -2.90 17.25
C ALA A 114 -1.29 -2.67 17.83
N GLU A 115 -0.63 -3.72 18.33
CA GLU A 115 0.76 -3.64 18.80
C GLU A 115 1.72 -3.49 17.63
N GLY A 116 1.50 -4.23 16.53
CA GLY A 116 2.27 -4.09 15.31
C GLY A 116 2.27 -2.65 14.76
N MET A 117 1.15 -1.96 14.84
CA MET A 117 1.07 -0.56 14.41
C MET A 117 1.87 0.37 15.33
N ARG A 118 1.87 0.14 16.65
CA ARG A 118 2.74 0.89 17.59
C ARG A 118 4.21 0.65 17.28
N MET A 119 4.59 -0.60 17.02
CA MET A 119 5.96 -0.97 16.65
C MET A 119 6.38 -0.28 15.35
N ALA A 120 5.54 -0.29 14.32
CA ALA A 120 5.81 0.37 13.05
C ALA A 120 6.04 1.88 13.24
N ILE A 121 5.14 2.56 13.96
CA ILE A 121 5.26 3.99 14.27
C ILE A 121 6.57 4.29 15.02
N ALA A 122 6.85 3.55 16.09
CA ALA A 122 8.07 3.75 16.88
C ALA A 122 9.34 3.51 16.06
N ALA A 123 9.35 2.48 15.20
CA ALA A 123 10.48 2.15 14.34
C ALA A 123 10.74 3.24 13.30
N LEU A 124 9.69 3.73 12.61
CA LEU A 124 9.83 4.79 11.60
C LEU A 124 10.33 6.11 12.23
N LEU A 125 9.79 6.49 13.39
CA LEU A 125 10.27 7.65 14.15
C LEU A 125 11.74 7.46 14.59
N GLY A 126 12.08 6.28 15.10
CA GLY A 126 13.45 5.94 15.52
C GLY A 126 14.46 5.93 14.37
N ALA A 127 13.99 5.68 13.13
CA ALA A 127 14.79 5.76 11.90
C ALA A 127 14.86 7.18 11.31
N GLY A 128 14.33 8.20 12.01
CA GLY A 128 14.47 9.60 11.64
C GLY A 128 13.41 10.11 10.67
N MET A 129 12.22 9.51 10.64
CA MET A 129 11.05 10.14 10.03
C MET A 129 10.44 11.16 10.97
N GLU A 130 9.98 12.27 10.42
CA GLU A 130 9.23 13.27 11.18
C GLU A 130 7.85 12.73 11.56
N ALA A 131 7.32 13.17 12.71
CA ALA A 131 6.00 12.72 13.18
C ALA A 131 4.87 13.05 12.18
N SER A 132 5.02 14.12 11.40
CA SER A 132 4.10 14.48 10.31
C SER A 132 4.16 13.49 9.15
N GLU A 133 5.35 13.06 8.71
CA GLU A 133 5.52 12.03 7.68
C GLU A 133 4.85 10.71 8.12
N VAL A 134 5.14 10.28 9.36
CA VAL A 134 4.54 9.05 9.91
C VAL A 134 3.03 9.17 10.01
N ALA A 135 2.50 10.31 10.47
CA ALA A 135 1.06 10.55 10.53
C ALA A 135 0.40 10.52 9.14
N THR A 136 1.07 11.01 8.09
CA THR A 136 0.60 10.90 6.71
C THR A 136 0.48 9.42 6.30
N LEU A 137 1.50 8.61 6.54
CA LEU A 137 1.56 7.21 6.13
C LEU A 137 0.54 6.29 6.81
N VAL A 138 0.32 6.45 8.13
CA VAL A 138 -0.51 5.52 8.92
C VAL A 138 -1.93 6.02 9.19
N LYS A 139 -2.20 7.31 8.93
CA LYS A 139 -3.49 7.94 9.21
C LYS A 139 -3.99 8.80 8.06
N GLY A 140 -3.17 9.72 7.57
CA GLY A 140 -3.55 10.70 6.56
C GLY A 140 -4.02 10.05 5.25
N ASN A 141 -3.13 9.30 4.62
CA ASN A 141 -3.39 8.64 3.34
C ASN A 141 -4.49 7.56 3.45
N PRO A 142 -4.50 6.68 4.49
CA PRO A 142 -5.65 5.80 4.72
C PRO A 142 -6.98 6.55 4.85
N ASN A 143 -7.00 7.71 5.49
CA ASN A 143 -8.21 8.51 5.62
C ASN A 143 -8.67 9.10 4.29
N GLN A 144 -7.76 9.51 3.40
CA GLN A 144 -8.09 9.93 2.03
C GLN A 144 -8.60 8.77 1.17
N LEU A 145 -8.19 7.54 1.48
CA LEU A 145 -8.60 6.36 0.73
C LEU A 145 -10.05 5.95 1.03
N ILE A 146 -10.55 6.22 2.25
CA ILE A 146 -11.86 5.74 2.71
C ILE A 146 -12.92 6.83 2.86
N ASN A 147 -12.59 8.12 2.67
CA ASN A 147 -13.53 9.25 2.80
C ASN A 147 -13.56 10.13 1.54
#